data_AF-A0A2A4JE39-F1
#
_entry.id   AF-A0A2A4JE39-F1
#
_cell.length_a   1.000
_cell.length_b   1.000
_cell.length_c   1.000
_cell.angle_alpha   90.00
_cell.angle_beta   90.00
_cell.angle_gamma   90.00
#
_symmetry.space_group_name_H-M   'P 1'
#
loop_
_entity.id
_entity.type
_entity.pdbx_description
1 polymer ?
#
loop_
_entity_poly.entity_id
_entity_poly.type
_entity_poly.pdbx_seq_one_letter_code
_entity_poly.pdbx_strand_id
1 'polypeptide(L)'
;MFLTLLLMLLSVQENSAEIDIKYRNLSIGNYTSCEQFVRNVTFDPNQLIDVDWKIFYFWNPNLEESYNIKFSLATQVLVDRFRVELEGEIKPPVNWSNAVLFMETSIDFSALIVSTNTSGIFRLIPSLAFEYSGAPQLYFALKVVEPGYLGILNCKYKLCYALAPVDKMPHHEHLEEEAQKLGFWSDFGRTHIAMVPPFPSLPPDPYDMDDDDEDENLEMVHHDDMQFL
;
A
#
# COMPACT_ATOMS: atom_id res chain seq x y z
N MET A 1 11.93 -8.09 10.01
CA MET A 1 11.17 -7.39 11.07
C MET A 1 9.96 -6.58 10.53
N PHE A 2 9.74 -6.51 9.21
CA PHE A 2 8.58 -5.84 8.60
C PHE A 2 7.33 -6.74 8.47
N LEU A 3 7.52 -8.06 8.38
CA LEU A 3 6.41 -9.03 8.28
C LEU A 3 5.50 -9.03 9.53
N THR A 4 6.03 -8.70 10.71
CA THR A 4 5.27 -8.62 11.97
C THR A 4 4.28 -7.45 12.03
N LEU A 5 4.54 -6.35 11.31
CA LEU A 5 3.62 -5.20 11.25
C LEU A 5 2.45 -5.47 10.28
N LEU A 6 2.75 -6.12 9.14
CA LEU A 6 1.75 -6.59 8.18
C LEU A 6 0.87 -7.72 8.77
N LEU A 7 1.48 -8.59 9.59
CA LEU A 7 0.77 -9.59 10.39
C LEU A 7 -0.13 -8.96 11.46
N MET A 8 0.18 -7.79 12.02
CA MET A 8 -0.78 -7.08 12.89
C MET A 8 -1.96 -6.45 12.11
N LEU A 9 -1.74 -6.02 10.87
CA LEU A 9 -2.79 -5.44 10.00
C LEU A 9 -3.78 -6.51 9.51
N LEU A 10 -3.33 -7.77 9.36
CA LEU A 10 -4.16 -8.89 8.91
C LEU A 10 -4.60 -9.84 10.04
N SER A 11 -3.88 -9.84 11.18
CA SER A 11 -4.35 -10.42 12.44
C SER A 11 -5.36 -9.50 13.14
N VAL A 12 -6.40 -9.13 12.39
CA VAL A 12 -7.74 -8.92 12.94
C VAL A 12 -8.34 -10.32 13.25
N GLN A 13 -7.57 -11.17 13.94
CA GLN A 13 -8.18 -11.94 15.01
C GLN A 13 -8.60 -10.93 16.07
N GLU A 14 -9.70 -11.19 16.75
CA GLU A 14 -10.30 -10.35 17.80
C GLU A 14 -9.37 -10.17 19.02
N ASN A 15 -8.16 -9.67 18.84
CA ASN A 15 -7.30 -9.18 19.89
C ASN A 15 -7.40 -7.68 19.89
N SER A 16 -7.99 -7.19 20.96
CA SER A 16 -8.04 -5.81 21.39
C SER A 16 -6.64 -5.25 21.59
N ALA A 17 -5.88 -5.03 20.51
CA ALA A 17 -4.94 -3.93 20.51
C ALA A 17 -5.72 -2.70 20.97
N GLU A 18 -5.18 -1.96 21.94
CA GLU A 18 -5.77 -0.75 22.49
C GLU A 18 -5.97 0.26 21.35
N ILE A 19 -7.10 0.13 20.66
CA ILE A 19 -7.64 1.16 19.77
C ILE A 19 -7.79 2.35 20.69
N ASP A 20 -6.94 3.35 20.50
CA ASP A 20 -6.96 4.61 21.22
C ASP A 20 -8.43 5.05 21.37
N ILE A 21 -8.85 5.27 22.61
CA ILE A 21 -10.24 5.43 23.03
C ILE A 21 -10.93 6.55 22.21
N LYS A 22 -10.13 7.48 21.67
CA LYS A 22 -10.57 8.53 20.74
C LYS A 22 -11.26 7.99 19.47
N TYR A 23 -10.89 6.79 18.98
CA TYR A 23 -11.42 6.21 17.74
C TYR A 23 -12.62 5.27 17.96
N ARG A 24 -12.87 4.79 19.20
CA ARG A 24 -14.01 3.90 19.51
C ARG A 24 -15.37 4.61 19.50
N ASN A 25 -15.40 5.92 19.73
CA ASN A 25 -16.62 6.74 19.77
C ASN A 25 -16.87 7.52 18.48
N LEU A 26 -16.19 7.17 17.38
CA LEU A 26 -16.45 7.80 16.10
C LEU A 26 -17.81 7.38 15.58
N SER A 27 -18.68 8.35 15.32
CA SER A 27 -19.94 8.12 14.61
C SER A 27 -19.61 7.73 13.17
N ILE A 28 -19.54 6.41 12.91
CA ILE A 28 -19.23 5.84 11.60
C ILE A 28 -20.32 6.12 10.55
N GLY A 29 -21.48 6.65 10.98
CA GLY A 29 -22.63 6.90 10.12
C GLY A 29 -22.47 8.00 9.06
N ASN A 30 -21.45 8.87 9.17
CA ASN A 30 -21.28 10.02 8.28
C ASN A 30 -20.27 9.81 7.14
N TYR A 31 -19.61 8.65 7.06
CA TYR A 31 -18.57 8.40 6.06
C TYR A 31 -19.13 7.86 4.73
N THR A 32 -18.41 8.13 3.64
CA THR A 32 -18.75 7.61 2.31
C THR A 32 -18.79 6.07 2.32
N SER A 33 -19.93 5.48 1.93
CA SER A 33 -20.04 4.03 1.74
C SER A 33 -19.34 3.58 0.46
N CYS A 34 -19.02 2.28 0.31
CA CYS A 34 -18.44 1.78 -0.95
C CYS A 34 -19.37 2.01 -2.15
N GLU A 35 -20.67 1.83 -1.96
CA GLU A 35 -21.70 2.03 -2.97
C GLU A 35 -21.80 3.50 -3.38
N GLN A 36 -21.67 4.42 -2.42
CA GLN A 36 -21.60 5.86 -2.70
C GLN A 36 -20.30 6.22 -3.42
N PHE A 37 -19.18 5.61 -3.01
CA PHE A 37 -17.86 5.89 -3.54
C PHE A 37 -17.74 5.53 -5.03
N VAL A 38 -18.22 4.36 -5.43
CA VAL A 38 -18.20 3.90 -6.84
C VAL A 38 -19.35 4.46 -7.68
N ARG A 39 -20.23 5.26 -7.09
CA ARG A 39 -21.40 5.78 -7.80
C ARG A 39 -20.97 6.63 -8.99
N ASN A 40 -21.69 6.49 -10.10
CA ASN A 40 -21.50 7.26 -11.34
C ASN A 40 -20.13 7.07 -12.02
N VAL A 41 -19.39 6.01 -11.69
CA VAL A 41 -18.11 5.69 -12.34
C VAL A 41 -18.10 4.24 -12.79
N THR A 42 -17.73 4.01 -14.04
CA THR A 42 -17.39 2.68 -14.55
C THR A 42 -15.91 2.45 -14.34
N PHE A 43 -15.56 1.33 -13.72
CA PHE A 43 -14.17 1.00 -13.45
C PHE A 43 -13.62 0.14 -14.59
N ASP A 44 -12.52 0.57 -15.19
CA ASP A 44 -11.76 -0.20 -16.18
C ASP A 44 -10.44 -0.67 -15.57
N PRO A 45 -10.25 -1.99 -15.36
CA PRO A 45 -9.01 -2.54 -14.82
C PRO A 45 -7.75 -2.14 -15.61
N ASN A 46 -7.88 -1.90 -16.92
CA ASN A 46 -6.74 -1.57 -17.77
C ASN A 46 -6.10 -0.22 -17.42
N GLN A 47 -6.83 0.66 -16.73
CA GLN A 47 -6.30 1.95 -16.27
C GLN A 47 -5.27 1.80 -15.14
N LEU A 48 -5.21 0.62 -14.49
CA LEU A 48 -4.29 0.40 -13.37
C LEU A 48 -2.97 -0.27 -13.76
N ILE A 49 -2.96 -0.94 -14.91
CA ILE A 49 -1.87 -1.80 -15.36
C ILE A 49 -0.69 -0.96 -15.84
N ASP A 50 0.53 -1.45 -15.62
CA ASP A 50 1.79 -0.79 -16.05
C ASP A 50 1.99 0.62 -15.46
N VAL A 51 1.34 0.91 -14.33
CA VAL A 51 1.50 2.15 -13.57
C VAL A 51 2.04 1.84 -12.19
N ASP A 52 3.08 2.57 -11.78
CA ASP A 52 3.60 2.56 -10.42
C ASP A 52 2.78 3.54 -9.57
N TRP A 53 1.88 3.00 -8.76
CA TRP A 53 1.02 3.81 -7.88
C TRP A 53 1.69 4.05 -6.54
N LYS A 54 1.63 5.28 -6.04
CA LYS A 54 2.13 5.63 -4.71
C LYS A 54 1.04 6.28 -3.88
N ILE A 55 0.90 5.84 -2.63
CA ILE A 55 -0.06 6.40 -1.67
C ILE A 55 0.35 7.83 -1.33
N PHE A 56 -0.52 8.81 -1.61
CA PHE A 56 -0.31 10.20 -1.24
C PHE A 56 -1.24 10.69 -0.11
N TYR A 57 -2.33 9.98 0.14
CA TYR A 57 -3.26 10.29 1.21
C TYR A 57 -3.88 8.99 1.70
N PHE A 58 -4.09 8.87 3.01
CA PHE A 58 -4.77 7.71 3.56
C PHE A 58 -5.58 8.07 4.80
N TRP A 59 -6.59 7.25 5.06
CA TRP A 59 -7.32 7.26 6.30
C TRP A 59 -7.22 5.87 6.91
N ASN A 60 -6.30 5.76 7.87
CA ASN A 60 -6.09 4.59 8.70
C ASN A 60 -5.92 5.08 10.15
N PRO A 61 -6.64 4.51 11.14
CA PRO A 61 -6.38 4.80 12.54
C PRO A 61 -4.95 4.47 12.96
N ASN A 62 -4.32 3.51 12.28
CA ASN A 62 -2.92 3.17 12.47
C ASN A 62 -2.03 4.03 11.58
N LEU A 63 -0.84 4.36 12.08
CA LEU A 63 0.19 5.01 11.29
C LEU A 63 0.58 4.05 10.15
N GLU A 64 0.53 4.54 8.92
CA GLU A 64 0.87 3.77 7.74
C GLU A 64 1.92 4.51 6.92
N GLU A 65 2.90 3.76 6.43
CA GLU A 65 3.94 4.29 5.55
C GLU A 65 3.43 4.34 4.12
N SER A 66 3.93 5.29 3.31
CA SER A 66 3.66 5.29 1.88
C SER A 66 4.54 4.27 1.19
N TYR A 67 3.91 3.32 0.50
CA TYR A 67 4.57 2.30 -0.32
C TYR A 67 4.02 2.33 -1.75
N ASN A 68 4.73 1.66 -2.65
CA ASN A 68 4.33 1.54 -4.03
C ASN A 68 3.40 0.34 -4.21
N ILE A 69 2.42 0.47 -5.10
CA ILE A 69 1.49 -0.57 -5.50
C ILE A 69 1.54 -0.72 -7.02
N LYS A 70 1.63 -1.96 -7.49
CA LYS A 70 1.55 -2.31 -8.91
C LYS A 70 0.37 -3.23 -9.14
N PHE A 71 -0.29 -3.06 -10.28
CA PHE A 71 -1.35 -3.95 -10.74
C PHE A 71 -0.94 -4.61 -12.04
N SER A 72 -1.29 -5.88 -12.17
CA SER A 72 -1.14 -6.66 -13.39
C SER A 72 -2.42 -7.46 -13.66
N LEU A 73 -2.56 -8.00 -14.87
CA LEU A 73 -3.66 -8.92 -15.17
C LEU A 73 -3.50 -10.21 -14.38
N ALA A 74 -4.61 -10.72 -13.86
CA ALA A 74 -4.64 -12.04 -13.23
C ALA A 74 -4.40 -13.13 -14.29
N THR A 75 -3.17 -13.66 -14.38
CA THR A 75 -2.86 -14.76 -15.30
C THR A 75 -3.50 -16.06 -14.83
N GLN A 76 -3.82 -16.95 -15.77
CA GLN A 76 -4.44 -18.24 -15.44
C GLN A 76 -3.60 -19.05 -14.44
N VAL A 77 -2.27 -19.02 -14.58
CA VAL A 77 -1.34 -19.71 -13.68
C VAL A 77 -1.45 -19.18 -12.24
N LEU A 78 -1.55 -17.85 -12.07
CA LEU A 78 -1.75 -17.24 -10.75
C LEU A 78 -3.11 -17.60 -10.16
N VAL A 79 -4.17 -17.52 -10.98
CA VAL A 79 -5.53 -17.88 -10.54
C VAL A 79 -5.60 -19.34 -10.09
N ASP A 80 -4.99 -20.25 -10.84
CA ASP A 80 -4.97 -21.67 -10.51
C ASP A 80 -4.19 -21.94 -9.22
N ARG A 81 -3.07 -21.25 -8.99
CA ARG A 81 -2.33 -21.32 -7.71
C ARG A 81 -3.22 -20.92 -6.54
N PHE A 82 -3.87 -19.75 -6.61
CA PHE A 82 -4.77 -19.30 -5.55
C PHE A 82 -5.93 -20.26 -5.33
N ARG A 83 -6.50 -20.82 -6.42
CA ARG A 83 -7.59 -21.80 -6.33
C ARG A 83 -7.16 -23.06 -5.58
N VAL A 84 -6.05 -23.68 -5.99
CA VAL A 84 -5.57 -24.95 -5.40
C VAL A 84 -5.32 -24.80 -3.90
N GLU A 85 -4.74 -23.68 -3.48
CA GLU A 85 -4.43 -23.44 -2.06
C GLU A 85 -5.68 -23.11 -1.22
N LEU A 86 -6.70 -22.45 -1.80
CA LEU A 86 -7.74 -21.78 -1.01
C LEU A 86 -9.20 -22.18 -1.28
N GLU A 87 -9.49 -23.01 -2.30
CA GLU A 87 -10.86 -23.35 -2.70
C GLU A 87 -11.71 -23.98 -1.58
N GLY A 88 -11.09 -24.75 -0.67
CA GLY A 88 -11.77 -25.34 0.50
C GLY A 88 -11.85 -24.44 1.73
N GLU A 89 -10.97 -23.44 1.82
CA GLU A 89 -10.79 -22.61 3.01
C GLU A 89 -11.60 -21.31 2.94
N ILE A 90 -11.77 -20.76 1.74
CA ILE A 90 -12.45 -19.48 1.57
C ILE A 90 -13.97 -19.65 1.62
N LYS A 91 -14.59 -18.96 2.58
CA LYS A 91 -16.05 -18.87 2.72
C LYS A 91 -16.50 -17.41 2.64
N PRO A 92 -17.53 -17.07 1.81
CA PRO A 92 -18.21 -17.93 0.85
C PRO A 92 -17.29 -18.29 -0.33
N PRO A 93 -17.62 -19.33 -1.12
CA PRO A 93 -16.86 -19.72 -2.29
C PRO A 93 -16.61 -18.56 -3.25
N VAL A 94 -15.44 -18.56 -3.88
CA VAL A 94 -15.03 -17.56 -4.86
C VAL A 94 -15.26 -18.12 -6.26
N ASN A 95 -15.85 -17.32 -7.15
CA ASN A 95 -15.81 -17.64 -8.57
C ASN A 95 -14.45 -17.21 -9.14
N TRP A 96 -13.52 -18.14 -9.23
CA TRP A 96 -12.15 -17.88 -9.69
C TRP A 96 -12.08 -17.35 -11.12
N SER A 97 -13.09 -17.63 -11.95
CA SER A 97 -13.17 -17.12 -13.34
C SER A 97 -13.39 -15.60 -13.40
N ASN A 98 -13.76 -14.98 -12.27
CA ASN A 98 -13.95 -13.54 -12.14
C ASN A 98 -12.67 -12.82 -11.67
N ALA A 99 -11.54 -13.51 -11.53
CA ALA A 99 -10.26 -12.87 -11.22
C ALA A 99 -9.83 -11.97 -12.37
N VAL A 100 -9.57 -10.69 -12.08
CA VAL A 100 -9.28 -9.68 -13.12
C VAL A 100 -7.90 -9.05 -12.95
N LEU A 101 -7.48 -8.81 -11.72
CA LEU A 101 -6.21 -8.15 -11.42
C LEU A 101 -5.43 -8.94 -10.36
N PHE A 102 -4.12 -8.78 -10.41
CA PHE A 102 -3.20 -9.15 -9.35
C PHE A 102 -2.52 -7.89 -8.86
N MET A 103 -2.47 -7.70 -7.55
CA MET A 103 -1.89 -6.54 -6.90
C MET A 103 -0.66 -6.95 -6.13
N GLU A 104 0.39 -6.15 -6.24
CA GLU A 104 1.65 -6.30 -5.52
C GLU A 104 2.05 -4.97 -4.90
N THR A 105 2.66 -5.02 -3.74
CA THR A 105 3.16 -3.85 -3.02
C THR A 105 4.65 -3.99 -2.77
N SER A 106 5.34 -2.87 -2.56
CA SER A 106 6.77 -2.88 -2.21
C SER A 106 7.06 -3.36 -0.77
N ILE A 107 6.04 -3.74 -0.01
CA ILE A 107 6.16 -4.27 1.36
C ILE A 107 5.81 -5.77 1.44
N ASP A 108 6.01 -6.48 0.33
CA ASP A 108 5.76 -7.92 0.18
C ASP A 108 4.30 -8.37 0.40
N PHE A 109 3.35 -7.43 0.39
CA PHE A 109 1.93 -7.78 0.31
C PHE A 109 1.51 -7.98 -1.14
N SER A 110 0.81 -9.08 -1.41
CA SER A 110 0.21 -9.37 -2.71
C SER A 110 -1.19 -9.94 -2.57
N ALA A 111 -2.04 -9.72 -3.57
CA ALA A 111 -3.40 -10.19 -3.54
C ALA A 111 -4.01 -10.39 -4.94
N LEU A 112 -4.85 -11.41 -5.05
CA LEU A 112 -5.71 -11.62 -6.21
C LEU A 112 -7.00 -10.80 -6.04
N ILE A 113 -7.37 -10.04 -7.08
CA ILE A 113 -8.56 -9.19 -7.10
C ILE A 113 -9.61 -9.83 -7.99
N VAL A 114 -10.75 -10.16 -7.39
CA VAL A 114 -11.88 -10.85 -8.02
C VAL A 114 -13.06 -9.89 -8.14
N SER A 115 -13.62 -9.77 -9.34
CA SER A 115 -14.77 -8.90 -9.60
C SER A 115 -16.03 -9.40 -8.90
N THR A 116 -16.81 -8.44 -8.40
CA THR A 116 -18.15 -8.70 -7.86
C THR A 116 -19.22 -8.39 -8.90
N ASN A 117 -20.49 -8.50 -8.51
CA ASN A 117 -21.63 -8.06 -9.31
C ASN A 117 -21.73 -6.52 -9.44
N THR A 118 -20.99 -5.77 -8.62
CA THR A 118 -21.00 -4.31 -8.65
C THR A 118 -19.70 -3.79 -9.25
N SER A 119 -19.79 -3.05 -10.36
CA SER A 119 -18.64 -2.39 -10.99
C SER A 119 -17.88 -1.54 -9.98
N GLY A 120 -16.55 -1.65 -9.98
CA GLY A 120 -15.69 -0.95 -9.04
C GLY A 120 -15.59 -1.60 -7.67
N ILE A 121 -16.43 -2.58 -7.32
CA ILE A 121 -16.29 -3.34 -6.06
C ILE A 121 -15.70 -4.71 -6.34
N PHE A 122 -14.65 -5.03 -5.60
CA PHE A 122 -13.85 -6.24 -5.74
C PHE A 122 -13.71 -6.96 -4.42
N ARG A 123 -13.59 -8.28 -4.52
CA ARG A 123 -13.12 -9.12 -3.42
C ARG A 123 -11.61 -9.27 -3.56
N LEU A 124 -10.89 -8.97 -2.49
CA LEU A 124 -9.44 -9.07 -2.44
C LEU A 124 -9.04 -10.31 -1.65
N ILE A 125 -8.22 -11.17 -2.25
CA ILE A 125 -7.75 -12.42 -1.67
C ILE A 125 -6.24 -12.29 -1.46
N PRO A 126 -5.79 -12.01 -0.24
CA PRO A 126 -4.36 -11.84 0.03
C PRO A 126 -3.63 -13.18 -0.10
N SER A 127 -2.39 -13.15 -0.59
CA SER A 127 -1.51 -14.33 -0.62
C SER A 127 -1.21 -14.86 0.79
N LEU A 128 -1.27 -14.00 1.80
CA LEU A 128 -1.16 -14.39 3.22
C LEU A 128 -2.21 -15.44 3.64
N ALA A 129 -3.34 -15.52 2.94
CA ALA A 129 -4.34 -16.56 3.21
C ALA A 129 -3.80 -17.99 3.00
N PHE A 130 -2.69 -18.17 2.27
CA PHE A 130 -2.03 -19.47 2.13
C PHE A 130 -1.46 -20.00 3.44
N GLU A 131 -1.10 -19.11 4.37
CA GLU A 131 -0.47 -19.47 5.63
C GLU A 131 -1.46 -19.53 6.81
N TYR A 132 -2.62 -18.87 6.66
CA TYR A 132 -3.58 -18.71 7.76
C TYR A 132 -5.00 -19.10 7.34
N SER A 133 -5.54 -20.12 8.00
CA SER A 133 -6.95 -20.49 7.89
C SER A 133 -7.87 -19.38 8.41
N GLY A 134 -8.99 -19.13 7.74
CA GLY A 134 -9.97 -18.16 8.19
C GLY A 134 -9.63 -16.69 7.87
N ALA A 135 -8.81 -16.46 6.84
CA ALA A 135 -8.51 -15.11 6.36
C ALA A 135 -9.79 -14.28 6.17
N PRO A 136 -9.83 -13.02 6.66
CA PRO A 136 -11.03 -12.20 6.61
C PRO A 136 -11.46 -11.93 5.16
N GLN A 137 -12.78 -11.82 4.96
CA GLN A 137 -13.30 -11.36 3.67
C GLN A 137 -13.01 -9.87 3.51
N LEU A 138 -12.17 -9.56 2.55
CA LEU A 138 -11.84 -8.19 2.21
C LEU A 138 -12.59 -7.79 0.94
N TYR A 139 -13.47 -6.80 1.08
CA TYR A 139 -14.12 -6.14 -0.05
C TYR A 139 -13.57 -4.73 -0.16
N PHE A 140 -13.15 -4.37 -1.36
CA PHE A 140 -12.61 -3.05 -1.67
C PHE A 140 -13.36 -2.45 -2.83
N ALA A 141 -13.62 -1.16 -2.73
CA ALA A 141 -14.05 -0.35 -3.85
C ALA A 141 -12.86 0.38 -4.46
N LEU A 142 -12.72 0.27 -5.77
CA LEU A 142 -11.69 0.92 -6.58
C LEU A 142 -12.37 1.94 -7.51
N LYS A 143 -11.75 3.10 -7.66
CA LYS A 143 -12.22 4.17 -8.53
C LYS A 143 -11.04 4.94 -9.06
N VAL A 144 -11.03 5.21 -10.36
CA VAL A 144 -10.09 6.14 -10.97
C VAL A 144 -10.83 7.43 -11.30
N VAL A 145 -10.24 8.58 -10.95
CA VAL A 145 -10.78 9.91 -11.27
C VAL A 145 -9.72 10.76 -11.95
N GLU A 146 -10.14 11.75 -12.73
CA GLU A 146 -9.21 12.73 -13.32
C GLU A 146 -8.39 13.44 -12.23
N PRO A 147 -7.09 13.70 -12.44
CA PRO A 147 -6.32 13.54 -13.69
C PRO A 147 -5.74 12.12 -13.92
N GLY A 148 -6.15 11.13 -13.14
CA GLY A 148 -5.63 9.75 -13.17
C GLY A 148 -5.25 9.25 -11.78
N TYR A 149 -5.98 9.66 -10.74
CA TYR A 149 -5.76 9.20 -9.38
C TYR A 149 -6.64 8.00 -9.07
N LEU A 150 -6.09 7.07 -8.30
CA LEU A 150 -6.75 5.86 -7.85
C LEU A 150 -7.18 6.03 -6.40
N GLY A 151 -8.47 5.80 -6.12
CA GLY A 151 -8.98 5.65 -4.78
C GLY A 151 -9.28 4.19 -4.48
N ILE A 152 -8.87 3.74 -3.29
CA ILE A 152 -9.13 2.40 -2.76
C ILE A 152 -9.84 2.55 -1.41
N LEU A 153 -11.02 1.93 -1.26
CA LEU A 153 -11.81 1.99 -0.04
C LEU A 153 -12.17 0.60 0.46
N ASN A 154 -11.76 0.25 1.67
CA ASN A 154 -12.18 -0.98 2.32
C ASN A 154 -13.63 -0.86 2.79
N CYS A 155 -14.52 -1.73 2.30
CA CYS A 155 -15.95 -1.59 2.55
C CYS A 155 -16.37 -1.91 3.99
N LYS A 156 -15.60 -2.76 4.68
CA LYS A 156 -15.87 -3.21 6.05
C LYS A 156 -15.20 -2.31 7.08
N TYR A 157 -13.91 -2.08 6.93
CA TYR A 157 -13.08 -1.35 7.90
C TYR A 157 -12.99 0.15 7.61
N LYS A 158 -13.57 0.62 6.49
CA LYS A 158 -13.58 2.03 6.06
C LYS A 158 -12.18 2.65 5.88
N LEU A 159 -11.15 1.82 5.76
CA LEU A 159 -9.80 2.26 5.40
C LEU A 159 -9.81 2.81 3.97
N CYS A 160 -9.14 3.94 3.76
CA CYS A 160 -9.14 4.63 2.48
C CYS A 160 -7.71 4.98 2.07
N TYR A 161 -7.42 4.84 0.78
CA TYR A 161 -6.15 5.23 0.18
C TYR A 161 -6.42 6.02 -1.09
N ALA A 162 -5.72 7.14 -1.24
CA ALA A 162 -5.59 7.86 -2.50
C ALA A 162 -4.17 7.67 -3.02
N LEU A 163 -4.08 7.26 -4.28
CA LEU A 163 -2.84 6.95 -4.96
C LEU A 163 -2.74 7.76 -6.24
N ALA A 164 -1.53 8.14 -6.57
CA ALA A 164 -1.19 8.78 -7.83
C ALA A 164 -0.08 7.97 -8.51
N PRO A 165 0.02 8.03 -9.84
CA PRO A 165 1.24 7.61 -10.53
C PRO A 165 2.45 8.33 -9.93
N VAL A 166 3.57 7.64 -9.74
CA VAL A 166 4.78 8.21 -9.13
C VAL A 166 5.25 9.49 -9.84
N ASP A 167 5.09 9.55 -11.17
CA ASP A 167 5.46 10.68 -12.03
C ASP A 167 4.42 11.82 -12.04
N LYS A 168 3.24 11.60 -11.44
CA LYS A 168 2.11 12.57 -11.38
C LYS A 168 1.65 12.81 -9.95
N MET A 169 2.58 12.77 -8.99
CA MET A 169 2.27 13.05 -7.60
C MET A 169 1.76 14.49 -7.43
N PRO A 170 0.64 14.69 -6.71
CA PRO A 170 0.15 16.03 -6.43
C PRO A 170 1.13 16.83 -5.56
N HIS A 171 1.11 18.15 -5.72
CA HIS A 171 1.89 19.05 -4.87
C HIS A 171 1.48 18.90 -3.40
N HIS A 172 2.47 19.04 -2.51
CA HIS A 172 2.30 18.80 -1.07
C HIS A 172 1.17 19.62 -0.44
N GLU A 173 0.99 20.86 -0.87
CA GLU A 173 -0.03 21.78 -0.35
C GLU A 173 -1.46 21.39 -0.76
N HIS A 174 -1.61 20.54 -1.78
CA HIS A 174 -2.90 20.16 -2.37
C HIS A 174 -3.30 18.71 -2.12
N LEU A 175 -2.54 17.93 -1.34
CA LEU A 175 -2.78 16.50 -1.15
C LEU A 175 -4.21 16.20 -0.65
N GLU A 176 -4.71 16.99 0.29
CA GLU A 176 -6.04 16.81 0.84
C GLU A 176 -7.14 17.21 -0.16
N GLU A 177 -6.97 18.33 -0.85
CA GLU A 177 -7.89 18.80 -1.90
C GLU A 177 -8.03 17.76 -3.02
N GLU A 178 -6.90 17.21 -3.48
CA GLU A 178 -6.89 16.17 -4.51
C GLU A 178 -7.51 14.85 -4.01
N ALA A 179 -7.28 14.49 -2.75
CA ALA A 179 -7.92 13.31 -2.15
C ALA A 179 -9.45 13.47 -2.04
N GLN A 180 -9.95 14.68 -1.76
CA GLN A 180 -11.39 14.96 -1.69
C GLN A 180 -12.08 14.77 -3.06
N LYS A 181 -11.39 15.03 -4.18
CA LYS A 181 -11.93 14.81 -5.54
C LYS A 181 -12.28 13.34 -5.83
N LEU A 182 -11.65 12.39 -5.15
CA LEU A 182 -12.00 10.98 -5.25
C LEU A 182 -13.39 10.66 -4.65
N GLY A 183 -13.97 11.59 -3.88
CA GLY A 183 -15.27 11.45 -3.23
C GLY A 183 -15.16 10.90 -1.81
N PHE A 184 -13.99 11.04 -1.20
CA PHE A 184 -13.76 10.70 0.19
C PHE A 184 -14.05 11.90 1.08
N TRP A 185 -14.78 11.67 2.17
CA TRP A 185 -14.99 12.65 3.22
C TRP A 185 -14.76 11.99 4.57
N SER A 186 -13.88 12.57 5.38
CA SER A 186 -13.59 12.11 6.75
C SER A 186 -12.97 13.26 7.55
N ASP A 187 -13.34 13.37 8.82
CA ASP A 187 -12.75 14.34 9.75
C ASP A 187 -11.32 13.96 10.22
N PHE A 188 -10.79 12.80 9.79
CA PHE A 188 -9.55 12.20 10.31
C PHE A 188 -8.55 11.78 9.23
N GLY A 189 -8.72 12.22 7.99
CA GLY A 189 -7.79 11.84 6.93
C GLY A 189 -6.39 12.42 7.16
N ARG A 190 -5.37 11.69 6.71
CA ARG A 190 -3.96 12.04 6.92
C ARG A 190 -3.22 12.03 5.59
N THR A 191 -2.28 12.96 5.43
CA THR A 191 -1.35 12.95 4.30
C THR A 191 -0.11 12.14 4.67
N HIS A 192 0.45 11.41 3.70
CA HIS A 192 1.66 10.60 3.91
C HIS A 192 2.91 11.39 4.29
N ILE A 193 2.91 12.71 4.07
CA ILE A 193 4.05 13.61 4.32
C ILE A 193 4.00 14.21 5.74
N ALA A 194 2.90 14.02 6.49
CA ALA A 194 2.74 14.60 7.82
C ALA A 194 3.59 13.92 8.93
N MET A 195 4.42 12.93 8.61
CA MET A 195 5.16 12.14 9.61
C MET A 195 6.62 11.89 9.24
N VAL A 196 7.41 12.96 9.10
CA VAL A 196 8.73 13.06 9.75
C VAL A 196 8.96 14.56 10.02
N PRO A 197 8.75 15.08 11.25
CA PRO A 197 9.42 16.33 11.60
C PRO A 197 10.91 16.12 11.31
N PRO A 198 11.61 17.05 10.63
CA PRO A 198 13.03 16.89 10.37
C PRO A 198 13.67 16.46 11.69
N PHE A 199 14.48 15.39 11.66
CA PHE A 199 15.23 14.99 12.84
C PHE A 199 15.83 16.26 13.44
N PRO A 200 15.67 16.51 14.76
CA PRO A 200 16.35 17.63 15.36
C PRO A 200 17.79 17.53 14.91
N SER A 201 18.28 18.55 14.21
CA SER A 201 19.67 18.59 13.79
C SER A 201 20.47 18.29 15.04
N LEU A 202 21.18 17.15 15.05
CA LEU A 202 22.11 16.89 16.14
C LEU A 202 22.97 18.14 16.24
N PRO A 203 23.18 18.69 17.45
CA PRO A 203 24.14 19.77 17.60
C PRO A 203 25.43 19.30 16.92
N PRO A 204 26.11 20.19 16.17
CA PRO A 204 27.36 19.83 15.50
C PRO A 204 28.23 19.09 16.50
N ASP A 205 28.77 17.93 16.08
CA ASP A 205 29.59 17.10 16.94
C ASP A 205 30.73 17.99 17.47
N PRO A 206 30.87 18.17 18.79
CA PRO A 206 31.92 19.04 19.34
C PRO A 206 33.34 18.51 19.08
N TYR A 207 33.46 17.37 18.41
CA TYR A 207 34.71 16.68 18.09
C TYR A 207 35.06 16.66 16.60
N ASP A 208 34.58 17.62 15.80
CA ASP A 208 35.17 17.91 14.48
C ASP A 208 36.39 18.83 14.63
N MET A 209 37.26 18.50 15.59
CA MET A 209 38.59 19.10 15.74
C MET A 209 39.62 18.06 15.32
N ASP A 210 40.21 18.33 14.16
CA ASP A 210 41.58 17.98 13.80
C ASP A 210 41.91 16.49 13.68
N ASP A 211 41.52 15.87 12.56
CA ASP A 211 42.33 14.83 11.92
C ASP A 211 42.80 15.37 10.56
N ASP A 212 43.50 16.51 10.60
CA ASP A 212 44.18 17.15 9.46
C ASP A 212 45.66 16.74 9.38
N ASP A 213 46.02 15.59 9.98
CA ASP A 213 47.39 15.12 10.06
C ASP A 213 47.51 13.65 9.63
N GLU A 214 48.35 13.43 8.61
CA GLU A 214 49.05 12.18 8.26
C GLU A 214 48.42 11.19 7.25
N ASP A 215 48.22 11.63 6.01
CA ASP A 215 48.44 10.75 4.84
C ASP A 215 49.79 11.09 4.19
N GLU A 216 50.89 10.63 4.79
CA GLU A 216 52.18 10.53 4.10
C GLU A 216 52.13 9.44 3.02
N ASN A 217 52.38 9.86 1.79
CA ASN A 217 52.61 9.07 0.58
C ASN A 217 53.29 7.70 0.81
N LEU A 218 52.53 6.62 0.62
CA LEU A 218 53.11 5.30 0.30
C LEU A 218 53.22 5.17 -1.24
N GLU A 219 54.36 5.59 -1.78
CA GLU A 219 54.78 5.24 -3.15
C GLU A 219 54.93 3.72 -3.26
N MET A 220 53.96 3.05 -3.90
CA MET A 220 54.13 1.68 -4.38
C MET A 220 55.09 1.68 -5.57
N VAL A 221 56.33 1.25 -5.33
CA VAL A 221 57.30 0.95 -6.37
C VAL A 221 56.80 -0.26 -7.17
N HIS A 222 56.30 -0.01 -8.38
CA HIS A 222 56.09 -1.04 -9.39
C HIS A 222 57.47 -1.60 -9.81
N HIS A 223 57.74 -2.86 -9.46
CA HIS A 223 58.80 -3.63 -10.12
C HIS A 223 58.14 -4.49 -11.19
N ASP A 224 58.24 -4.02 -12.43
CA ASP A 224 58.16 -4.85 -13.62
C ASP A 224 59.29 -5.88 -13.54
N ASP A 225 58.96 -7.16 -13.66
CA ASP A 225 59.83 -8.06 -14.40
C ASP A 225 59.00 -9.15 -15.09
N MET A 226 58.94 -8.99 -16.41
CA MET A 226 58.68 -10.02 -17.39
C MET A 226 59.65 -11.21 -17.18
N GLN A 227 59.15 -12.42 -17.34
CA GLN A 227 59.63 -13.28 -18.44
C GLN A 227 58.70 -14.48 -18.66
N PHE A 228 58.22 -14.55 -19.91
CA PHE A 228 57.69 -15.73 -20.55
C PHE A 228 58.78 -16.78 -20.71
N LEU A 229 58.47 -18.03 -20.34
CA LEU A 229 58.85 -19.24 -21.07
C LEU A 229 57.97 -20.41 -20.63
#